data_AF-A0A183SIN5-F1
#
_entry.id   AF-A0A183SIN5-F1
#
_cell.length_a   1.000
_cell.length_b   1.000
_cell.length_c   1.000
_cell.angle_alpha   90.00
_cell.angle_beta   90.00
_cell.angle_gamma   90.00
#
_symmetry.space_group_name_H-M   'P 1'
#
loop_
_entity.id
_entity.type
_entity.pdbx_description
1 polymer ?
#
loop_
_entity_poly.entity_id
_entity_poly.type
_entity_poly.pdbx_seq_one_letter_code
_entity_poly.pdbx_strand_id
1 'polypeptide(L)'
;MWRQRKVRQDFKDATIVHLHKWKGNRQLCENHRGISLLNIAGKIFARILLNRLNGHLEQNLLLESQCGFRRHRGTADMIFAARQLQEKCQKMRTHLVAHYELKVRAAMETKYIQKCAEVAMRQTEGRCRNAEKEILEETRFLRNKLAQDTRCHVELFSWLTTRNSELTLTCEYMAEKEIRDVSAKQEELAALTKKKEECLNNLKALIIEYEHVEKTVLADRRKKEKKRKAEERAQKMLDSAQMIQNWWRTMIVTHDIKLKKKRRKDTNKAKKSTKK
;
A
#
# COMPACT_ATOMS: atom_id res chain seq x y z
N MET A 1 30.81 -60.42 -11.19
CA MET A 1 31.33 -60.07 -9.84
C MET A 1 32.86 -59.98 -9.79
N TRP A 2 33.63 -61.06 -10.05
CA TRP A 2 35.09 -61.05 -9.88
C TRP A 2 35.86 -60.19 -10.91
N ARG A 3 35.43 -60.18 -12.18
CA ARG A 3 36.04 -59.32 -13.23
C ARG A 3 35.65 -57.84 -13.12
N GLN A 4 34.40 -57.56 -12.74
CA GLN A 4 33.84 -56.20 -12.69
C GLN A 4 33.93 -55.55 -11.30
N ARG A 5 34.41 -56.28 -10.27
CA ARG A 5 34.45 -55.90 -8.84
C ARG A 5 33.14 -55.34 -8.27
N LYS A 6 32.00 -55.61 -8.91
CA LYS A 6 30.67 -55.19 -8.47
C LYS A 6 29.84 -56.39 -8.03
N VAL A 7 29.25 -56.27 -6.84
CA VAL A 7 28.27 -57.21 -6.27
C VAL A 7 26.88 -56.71 -6.65
N ARG A 8 26.02 -57.59 -7.17
CA ARG A 8 24.62 -57.27 -7.49
C ARG A 8 23.88 -56.79 -6.24
N GLN A 9 23.01 -55.81 -6.40
CA GLN A 9 22.30 -55.20 -5.27
C GLN A 9 21.41 -56.21 -4.54
N ASP A 10 20.73 -57.07 -5.28
CA ASP A 10 19.88 -58.15 -4.75
C ASP A 10 20.61 -59.09 -3.77
N PHE A 11 21.95 -59.18 -3.82
CA PHE A 11 22.73 -60.04 -2.92
C PHE A 11 23.03 -59.35 -1.58
N LYS A 12 22.86 -58.02 -1.53
CA LYS A 12 23.09 -57.17 -0.36
C LYS A 12 21.78 -56.86 0.37
N ASP A 13 20.69 -56.77 -0.38
CA ASP A 13 19.39 -56.46 0.18
C ASP A 13 18.91 -57.61 1.08
N ALA A 14 18.42 -57.25 2.26
CA ALA A 14 17.95 -58.20 3.26
C ALA A 14 16.52 -57.85 3.69
N THR A 15 15.67 -58.87 3.79
CA THR A 15 14.32 -58.74 4.35
C THR A 15 14.40 -58.89 5.86
N ILE A 16 13.94 -57.89 6.62
CA ILE A 16 13.92 -57.95 8.08
C ILE A 16 12.62 -58.62 8.54
N VAL A 17 12.75 -59.75 9.23
CA VAL A 17 11.64 -60.48 9.84
C VAL A 17 11.72 -60.35 11.35
N HIS A 18 10.62 -60.01 12.01
CA HIS A 18 10.55 -59.88 13.47
C HIS A 18 10.21 -61.24 14.09
N LEU A 19 11.10 -61.76 14.96
CA LEU A 19 10.86 -62.96 15.75
C LEU A 19 10.67 -62.62 17.22
N HIS A 20 9.60 -63.13 17.82
CA HIS A 20 9.40 -63.02 19.26
C HIS A 20 10.49 -63.79 20.03
N LYS A 21 11.09 -63.16 21.04
CA LYS A 21 12.18 -63.75 21.85
C LYS A 21 11.70 -64.83 22.84
N TRP A 22 10.41 -65.17 22.84
CA TRP A 22 9.78 -66.12 23.77
C TRP A 22 10.01 -65.76 25.25
N LYS A 23 10.09 -64.45 25.53
CA LYS A 23 10.28 -63.89 26.86
C LYS A 23 9.50 -62.57 26.96
N GLY A 24 8.75 -62.40 28.05
CA GLY A 24 7.98 -61.18 28.30
C GLY A 24 6.66 -61.07 27.51
N ASN A 25 6.05 -59.88 27.55
CA ASN A 25 4.78 -59.60 26.88
C ASN A 25 4.98 -59.40 25.36
N ARG A 26 4.23 -60.14 24.55
CA ARG A 26 4.30 -60.12 23.08
C ARG A 26 3.90 -58.77 22.44
N GLN A 27 3.18 -57.93 23.17
CA GLN A 27 2.76 -56.60 22.70
C GLN A 27 3.87 -55.54 22.75
N LEU A 28 4.95 -55.78 23.50
CA LEU A 28 6.07 -54.84 23.60
C LEU A 28 7.09 -55.11 22.50
N CYS A 29 7.44 -54.07 21.72
CA CYS A 29 8.40 -54.15 20.62
C CYS A 29 9.78 -54.67 21.06
N GLU A 30 10.21 -54.37 22.29
CA GLU A 30 11.50 -54.80 22.85
C GLU A 30 11.63 -56.32 22.98
N ASN A 31 10.51 -57.04 23.08
CA ASN A 31 10.45 -58.51 23.19
C ASN A 31 10.53 -59.20 21.82
N HIS A 32 10.66 -58.43 20.74
CA HIS A 32 10.93 -58.95 19.40
C HIS A 32 12.40 -58.72 19.02
N ARG A 33 12.91 -59.58 18.12
CA ARG A 33 14.24 -59.49 17.53
C ARG A 33 14.09 -59.51 16.01
N GLY A 34 14.57 -58.46 15.35
CA GLY A 34 14.71 -58.47 13.89
C GLY A 34 15.79 -59.46 13.46
N ILE A 35 15.50 -60.29 12.47
CA ILE A 35 16.46 -61.13 11.75
C ILE A 35 16.46 -60.71 10.28
N SER A 36 17.63 -60.37 9.78
CA SER A 36 17.84 -60.05 8.37
C SER A 36 18.02 -61.33 7.56
N LEU A 37 17.11 -61.57 6.61
CA LEU A 37 17.16 -62.71 5.70
C LEU A 37 17.65 -62.25 4.33
N LEU A 38 18.80 -62.77 3.91
CA LEU A 38 19.30 -62.62 2.54
C LEU A 38 18.65 -63.66 1.62
N ASN A 39 18.57 -63.35 0.33
CA ASN A 39 18.25 -64.36 -0.69
C ASN A 39 19.32 -65.47 -0.74
N ILE A 40 19.00 -66.56 -1.44
CA ILE A 40 19.86 -67.77 -1.50
C ILE A 40 21.26 -67.41 -2.01
N ALA A 41 21.37 -66.60 -3.06
CA ALA A 41 22.65 -66.19 -3.64
C ALA A 41 23.47 -65.32 -2.68
N GLY A 42 22.83 -64.38 -1.96
CA GLY A 42 23.46 -63.55 -0.93
C GLY A 42 23.96 -64.38 0.26
N LYS A 43 23.22 -65.40 0.69
CA LYS A 43 23.67 -66.34 1.73
C LYS A 43 24.92 -67.13 1.31
N ILE A 44 24.95 -67.64 0.07
CA ILE A 44 26.12 -68.34 -0.47
C ILE A 44 27.32 -67.39 -0.53
N PHE A 45 27.11 -66.16 -1.01
CA PHE A 45 28.17 -65.15 -1.08
C PHE A 45 28.71 -64.78 0.31
N ALA A 46 27.84 -64.51 1.27
CA ALA A 46 28.21 -64.24 2.66
C ALA A 46 28.99 -65.40 3.29
N ARG A 47 28.61 -66.65 3.01
CA ARG A 47 29.33 -67.84 3.48
C ARG A 47 30.75 -67.92 2.91
N ILE A 48 30.93 -67.63 1.61
CA ILE A 48 32.25 -67.61 0.97
C ILE A 48 33.14 -66.55 1.64
N LEU A 49 32.60 -65.34 1.88
CA LEU A 49 33.33 -64.28 2.58
C LEU A 49 33.72 -64.67 4.00
N LEU A 50 32.77 -65.22 4.77
CA LEU A 50 33.00 -65.68 6.14
C LEU A 50 34.12 -66.73 6.18
N ASN A 51 34.11 -67.72 5.28
CA ASN A 51 35.13 -68.77 5.26
C ASN A 51 36.53 -68.21 4.97
N ARG A 52 36.65 -67.21 4.08
CA ARG A 52 37.92 -66.53 3.79
C ARG A 52 38.41 -65.70 4.98
N LEU A 53 37.51 -64.96 5.61
CA LEU A 53 37.84 -64.14 6.78
C LEU A 53 38.24 -64.99 7.98
N ASN A 54 37.52 -66.07 8.26
CA ASN A 54 37.81 -66.95 9.39
C ASN A 54 39.23 -67.53 9.32
N GLY A 55 39.73 -67.88 8.12
CA GLY A 55 41.10 -68.35 7.97
C GLY A 55 42.15 -67.34 8.46
N HIS A 56 41.95 -66.05 8.16
CA HIS A 56 42.85 -64.99 8.62
C HIS A 56 42.65 -64.63 10.10
N LEU A 57 41.39 -64.61 10.57
CA LEU A 57 41.06 -64.24 11.94
C LEU A 57 41.54 -65.28 12.96
N GLU A 58 41.38 -66.57 12.65
CA GLU A 58 41.79 -67.66 13.56
C GLU A 58 43.31 -67.75 13.73
N GLN A 59 44.10 -67.34 12.73
CA GLN A 59 45.56 -67.43 12.77
C GLN A 59 46.22 -66.27 13.51
N ASN A 60 45.71 -65.04 13.37
CA ASN A 60 46.49 -63.84 13.73
C ASN A 60 45.80 -62.86 14.70
N LEU A 61 44.49 -62.96 14.92
CA LEU A 61 43.76 -61.90 15.63
C LEU A 61 43.01 -62.38 16.88
N LEU A 62 42.50 -63.61 16.88
CA LEU A 62 41.67 -64.10 17.98
C LEU A 62 42.53 -64.64 19.13
N LEU A 63 42.34 -64.07 20.32
CA LEU A 63 42.95 -64.57 21.55
C LEU A 63 42.48 -66.00 21.88
N GLU A 64 43.32 -66.74 22.58
CA GLU A 64 43.03 -68.12 22.98
C GLU A 64 41.82 -68.21 23.93
N SER A 65 41.57 -67.17 24.72
CA SER A 65 40.42 -67.08 25.62
C SER A 65 39.08 -66.84 24.92
N GLN A 66 39.09 -66.44 23.63
CA GLN A 66 37.87 -66.22 22.87
C GLN A 66 37.35 -67.56 22.34
N CYS A 67 36.15 -67.98 22.76
CA CYS A 67 35.54 -69.25 22.34
C CYS A 67 34.21 -69.10 21.58
N GLY A 68 33.52 -67.97 21.71
CA GLY A 68 32.24 -67.76 21.02
C GLY A 68 32.40 -67.75 19.49
N PHE A 69 31.54 -68.49 18.80
CA PHE A 69 31.48 -68.56 17.32
C PHE A 69 32.77 -69.05 16.62
N ARG A 70 33.63 -69.78 17.33
CA ARG A 70 34.84 -70.38 16.76
C ARG A 70 34.66 -71.85 16.49
N ARG A 71 35.38 -72.36 15.50
CA ARG A 71 35.38 -73.80 15.22
C ARG A 71 36.05 -74.54 16.37
N HIS A 72 35.49 -75.67 16.77
CA HIS A 72 36.03 -76.56 17.83
C HIS A 72 36.20 -75.92 19.22
N ARG A 73 35.56 -74.77 19.49
CA ARG A 73 35.51 -74.18 20.83
C ARG A 73 34.06 -73.94 21.22
N GLY A 74 33.64 -74.58 22.30
CA GLY A 74 32.27 -74.51 22.81
C GLY A 74 32.17 -73.79 24.15
N THR A 75 30.93 -73.57 24.57
CA THR A 75 30.64 -73.10 25.93
C THR A 75 31.14 -74.09 26.99
N ALA A 76 31.15 -75.39 26.69
CA ALA A 76 31.66 -76.42 27.58
C ALA A 76 33.15 -76.23 27.92
N ASP A 77 33.99 -75.92 26.93
CA ASP A 77 35.42 -75.69 27.13
C ASP A 77 35.67 -74.48 28.05
N MET A 78 34.88 -73.42 27.89
CA MET A 78 34.95 -72.24 28.76
C MET A 78 34.48 -72.52 30.18
N ILE A 79 33.42 -73.31 30.35
CA ILE A 79 32.96 -73.74 31.68
C ILE A 79 34.05 -74.58 32.35
N PHE A 80 34.68 -75.49 31.61
CA PHE A 80 35.78 -76.30 32.12
C PHE A 80 36.97 -75.43 32.54
N ALA A 81 37.43 -74.52 31.68
CA ALA A 81 38.52 -73.60 31.99
C ALA A 81 38.20 -72.73 33.23
N ALA A 82 36.97 -72.20 33.31
CA ALA A 82 36.51 -71.43 34.46
C ALA A 82 36.47 -72.25 35.75
N ARG A 83 36.04 -73.52 35.70
CA ARG A 83 36.07 -74.44 36.84
C ARG A 83 37.51 -74.76 37.28
N GLN A 84 38.41 -75.03 36.34
CA GLN A 84 39.83 -75.26 36.64
C GLN A 84 40.48 -74.04 37.31
N LEU A 85 40.13 -72.84 36.86
CA LEU A 85 40.54 -71.58 37.48
C LEU A 85 39.96 -71.46 38.89
N GLN A 86 38.66 -71.69 39.07
CA GLN A 86 37.98 -71.65 40.35
C GLN A 86 38.62 -72.62 41.35
N GLU A 87 38.87 -73.88 40.96
CA GLU A 87 39.50 -74.88 41.82
C GLU A 87 40.94 -74.54 42.19
N LYS A 88 41.74 -74.02 41.25
CA LYS A 88 43.09 -73.52 41.54
C LYS A 88 43.05 -72.32 42.50
N CYS A 89 42.12 -71.41 42.29
CA CYS A 89 41.88 -70.26 43.17
C CYS A 89 41.49 -70.70 44.59
N GLN A 90 40.62 -71.71 44.70
CA GLN A 90 40.14 -72.23 45.98
C GLN A 90 41.22 -73.03 46.73
N LYS A 91 42.06 -73.78 46.02
CA LYS A 91 43.27 -74.42 46.57
C LYS A 91 44.29 -73.41 47.08
N MET A 92 44.38 -72.26 46.43
CA MET A 92 45.38 -71.27 46.79
C MET A 92 45.02 -70.45 48.01
N ARG A 93 43.75 -70.24 48.40
CA ARG A 93 43.46 -69.15 49.36
C ARG A 93 42.16 -69.25 50.11
N THR A 94 42.17 -68.64 51.30
CA THR A 94 40.97 -67.94 51.79
C THR A 94 41.08 -66.42 51.69
N HIS A 95 42.24 -65.76 51.83
CA HIS A 95 42.26 -64.28 51.90
C HIS A 95 42.78 -63.51 50.67
N LEU A 96 43.92 -63.87 50.08
CA LEU A 96 44.47 -63.01 49.00
C LEU A 96 43.65 -63.09 47.67
N VAL A 97 42.81 -64.11 47.39
CA VAL A 97 42.26 -64.43 46.01
C VAL A 97 41.03 -63.60 45.89
N ALA A 98 40.17 -63.70 46.88
CA ALA A 98 39.06 -62.80 47.04
C ALA A 98 39.53 -61.34 46.90
N HIS A 99 40.62 -60.94 47.57
CA HIS A 99 41.13 -59.57 47.46
C HIS A 99 41.63 -59.19 46.05
N TYR A 100 42.41 -60.06 45.38
CA TYR A 100 42.88 -59.78 44.02
C TYR A 100 41.74 -59.84 42.98
N GLU A 101 40.79 -60.77 43.11
CA GLU A 101 39.61 -60.90 42.25
C GLU A 101 38.66 -59.72 42.41
N LEU A 102 38.42 -59.25 43.65
CA LEU A 102 37.61 -58.05 43.92
C LEU A 102 38.29 -56.80 43.35
N LYS A 103 39.61 -56.66 43.47
CA LYS A 103 40.35 -55.54 42.85
C LYS A 103 40.26 -55.57 41.33
N VAL A 104 40.42 -56.74 40.71
CA VAL A 104 40.31 -56.88 39.25
C VAL A 104 38.87 -56.62 38.80
N ARG A 105 37.87 -57.12 39.52
CA ARG A 105 36.44 -56.86 39.24
C ARG A 105 36.11 -55.38 39.34
N ALA A 106 36.46 -54.71 40.45
CA ALA A 106 36.21 -53.28 40.63
C ALA A 106 36.95 -52.42 39.59
N ALA A 107 38.17 -52.82 39.19
CA ALA A 107 38.90 -52.15 38.11
C ALA A 107 38.24 -52.35 36.75
N MET A 108 37.71 -53.54 36.46
CA MET A 108 36.95 -53.79 35.23
C MET A 108 35.60 -53.07 35.22
N GLU A 109 34.88 -53.06 36.34
CA GLU A 109 33.61 -52.33 36.50
C GLU A 109 33.80 -50.83 36.33
N THR A 110 34.83 -50.25 36.96
CA THR A 110 35.18 -48.84 36.77
C THR A 110 35.47 -48.53 35.30
N LYS A 111 36.29 -49.35 34.62
CA LYS A 111 36.59 -49.18 33.18
C LYS A 111 35.34 -49.29 32.32
N TYR A 112 34.45 -50.24 32.62
CA TYR A 112 33.21 -50.43 31.90
C TYR A 112 32.27 -49.22 32.08
N ILE A 113 32.06 -48.77 33.32
CA ILE A 113 31.24 -47.60 33.64
C ILE A 113 31.80 -46.35 32.99
N GLN A 114 33.12 -46.13 33.07
CA GLN A 114 33.78 -45.02 32.40
C GLN A 114 33.54 -45.08 30.89
N LYS A 115 33.65 -46.27 30.28
CA LYS A 115 33.40 -46.42 28.85
C LYS A 115 31.94 -46.16 28.47
N CYS A 116 31.00 -46.63 29.28
CA CYS A 116 29.58 -46.34 29.11
C CYS A 116 29.29 -44.84 29.22
N ALA A 117 29.88 -44.16 30.20
CA ALA A 117 29.76 -42.72 30.37
C ALA A 117 30.35 -41.96 29.17
N GLU A 118 31.55 -42.32 28.69
CA GLU A 118 32.15 -41.72 27.49
C GLU A 118 31.26 -41.85 26.25
N VAL A 119 30.67 -43.03 26.03
CA VAL A 119 29.79 -43.26 24.88
C VAL A 119 28.51 -42.46 25.02
N ALA A 120 27.91 -42.42 26.21
CA ALA A 120 26.73 -41.60 26.49
C ALA A 120 27.00 -40.11 26.25
N MET A 121 28.14 -39.60 26.73
CA MET A 121 28.59 -38.22 26.51
C MET A 121 28.79 -37.91 25.03
N ARG A 122 29.45 -38.80 24.27
CA ARG A 122 29.60 -38.60 22.81
C ARG A 122 28.26 -38.59 22.08
N GLN A 123 27.33 -39.44 22.50
CA GLN A 123 26.00 -39.50 21.89
C GLN A 123 25.16 -38.26 22.24
N THR A 124 25.22 -37.76 23.47
CA THR A 124 24.56 -36.51 23.86
C THR A 124 25.18 -35.32 23.13
N GLU A 125 26.51 -35.22 23.07
CA GLU A 125 27.20 -34.18 22.29
C GLU A 125 26.83 -34.22 20.81
N GLY A 126 26.69 -35.40 20.21
CA GLY A 126 26.25 -35.54 18.82
C GLY A 126 24.82 -35.03 18.61
N ARG A 127 23.91 -35.35 19.54
CA ARG A 127 22.53 -34.83 19.52
C ARG A 127 22.48 -33.32 19.69
N CYS A 128 23.22 -32.77 20.67
CA CYS A 128 23.30 -31.33 20.90
C CYS A 128 23.88 -30.60 19.68
N ARG A 129 24.95 -31.12 19.06
CA ARG A 129 25.53 -30.53 17.85
C ARG A 129 24.57 -30.51 16.67
N ASN A 130 23.75 -31.55 16.51
CA ASN A 130 22.75 -31.56 15.44
C ASN A 130 21.62 -30.57 15.72
N ALA A 131 21.11 -30.53 16.95
CA ALA A 131 20.09 -29.55 17.36
C ALA A 131 20.60 -28.10 17.21
N GLU A 132 21.86 -27.84 17.57
CA GLU A 132 22.50 -26.54 17.38
C GLU A 132 22.58 -26.15 15.90
N LYS A 133 22.94 -27.09 15.02
CA LYS A 133 22.95 -26.84 13.57
C LYS A 133 21.57 -26.52 13.02
N GLU A 134 20.54 -27.27 13.44
CA GLU A 134 19.15 -27.02 13.04
C GLU A 134 18.70 -25.60 13.46
N ILE A 135 18.97 -25.22 14.72
CA ILE A 135 18.64 -23.88 15.23
C ILE A 135 19.42 -22.80 14.45
N LEU A 136 20.69 -23.03 14.13
CA LEU A 136 21.50 -22.08 13.35
C LEU A 136 20.98 -21.91 11.92
N GLU A 137 20.56 -22.99 11.27
CA GLU A 137 19.96 -22.96 9.94
C GLU A 137 18.61 -22.22 9.95
N GLU A 138 17.76 -22.50 10.93
CA GLU A 138 16.49 -21.79 11.12
C GLU A 138 16.72 -20.30 11.41
N THR A 139 17.66 -19.97 12.29
CA THR A 139 18.03 -18.58 12.59
C THR A 139 18.52 -17.85 11.34
N ARG A 140 19.33 -18.51 10.50
CA ARG A 140 19.81 -17.95 9.23
C ARG A 140 18.65 -17.71 8.27
N PHE A 141 17.74 -18.69 8.15
CA PHE A 141 16.55 -18.57 7.31
C PHE A 141 15.67 -17.39 7.73
N LEU A 142 15.35 -17.29 9.02
CA LEU A 142 14.54 -16.21 9.58
C LEU A 142 15.19 -14.85 9.38
N ARG A 143 16.51 -14.73 9.58
CA ARG A 143 17.25 -13.48 9.30
C ARG A 143 17.15 -13.07 7.83
N ASN A 144 17.29 -14.01 6.89
CA ASN A 144 17.17 -13.71 5.47
C ASN A 144 15.76 -13.24 5.11
N LYS A 145 14.73 -13.89 5.68
CA LYS A 145 13.34 -13.49 5.47
C LYS A 145 13.07 -12.10 6.05
N LEU A 146 13.53 -11.83 7.27
CA LEU A 146 13.41 -10.50 7.89
C LEU A 146 14.12 -9.42 7.05
N ALA A 147 15.30 -9.71 6.51
CA ALA A 147 16.03 -8.78 5.66
C ALA A 147 15.28 -8.48 4.36
N GLN A 148 14.66 -9.51 3.75
CA GLN A 148 13.81 -9.34 2.57
C GLN A 148 12.57 -8.50 2.89
N ASP A 149 11.86 -8.81 3.97
CA ASP A 149 10.67 -8.07 4.40
C ASP A 149 11.02 -6.60 4.71
N THR A 150 12.15 -6.36 5.37
CA THR A 150 12.66 -5.00 5.63
C THR A 150 12.93 -4.25 4.33
N ARG A 151 13.54 -4.90 3.34
CA ARG A 151 13.81 -4.29 2.03
C ARG A 151 12.51 -3.95 1.29
N CYS A 152 11.58 -4.90 1.20
CA CYS A 152 10.29 -4.68 0.55
C CYS A 152 9.50 -3.56 1.26
N HIS A 153 9.53 -3.51 2.59
CA HIS A 153 8.91 -2.44 3.36
C HIS A 153 9.51 -1.08 3.01
N VAL A 154 10.85 -0.96 2.96
CA VAL A 154 11.52 0.31 2.58
C VAL A 154 11.15 0.74 1.16
N GLU A 155 11.15 -0.19 0.20
CA GLU A 155 10.77 0.10 -1.19
C GLU A 155 9.30 0.56 -1.29
N LEU A 156 8.37 -0.13 -0.63
CA LEU A 156 6.96 0.24 -0.60
C LEU A 156 6.73 1.58 0.10
N PHE A 157 7.40 1.81 1.23
CA PHE A 157 7.28 3.05 1.98
C PHE A 157 7.80 4.24 1.16
N SER A 158 8.95 4.07 0.49
CA SER A 158 9.50 5.10 -0.41
C SER A 158 8.50 5.40 -1.53
N TRP A 159 7.95 4.36 -2.18
CA TRP A 159 6.99 4.53 -3.26
C TRP A 159 5.72 5.27 -2.81
N LEU A 160 5.14 4.85 -1.67
CA LEU A 160 3.96 5.51 -1.10
C LEU A 160 4.23 6.97 -0.73
N THR A 161 5.39 7.24 -0.15
CA THR A 161 5.79 8.60 0.26
C THR A 161 5.93 9.50 -0.97
N THR A 162 6.62 9.04 -2.02
CA THR A 162 6.75 9.77 -3.29
C THR A 162 5.38 10.01 -3.91
N ARG A 163 4.53 8.98 -4.00
CA ARG A 163 3.21 9.09 -4.62
C ARG A 163 2.28 10.03 -3.86
N ASN A 164 2.30 9.98 -2.53
CA ASN A 164 1.54 10.92 -1.70
C ASN A 164 2.04 12.35 -1.89
N SER A 165 3.35 12.58 -1.96
CA SER A 165 3.90 13.90 -2.23
C SER A 165 3.45 14.46 -3.58
N GLU A 166 3.46 13.65 -4.64
CA GLU A 166 2.96 14.05 -5.97
C GLU A 166 1.48 14.43 -5.95
N LEU A 167 0.66 13.62 -5.26
CA LEU A 167 -0.77 13.87 -5.12
C LEU A 167 -1.03 15.15 -4.33
N THR A 168 -0.32 15.39 -3.23
CA THR A 168 -0.42 16.62 -2.45
C THR A 168 -0.11 17.84 -3.31
N LEU A 169 1.01 17.84 -4.05
CA LEU A 169 1.37 18.93 -4.95
C LEU A 169 0.31 19.16 -6.04
N THR A 170 -0.27 18.08 -6.56
CA THR A 170 -1.34 18.18 -7.57
C THR A 170 -2.60 18.80 -6.97
N CYS A 171 -2.99 18.41 -5.76
CA CYS A 171 -4.14 18.98 -5.05
C CYS A 171 -3.92 20.47 -4.74
N GLU A 172 -2.73 20.85 -4.26
CA GLU A 172 -2.36 22.25 -4.02
C GLU A 172 -2.44 23.08 -5.29
N TYR A 173 -1.85 22.58 -6.40
CA TYR A 173 -1.93 23.24 -7.70
C TYR A 173 -3.38 23.44 -8.16
N MET A 174 -4.22 22.40 -8.02
CA MET A 174 -5.62 22.48 -8.40
C MET A 174 -6.39 23.49 -7.55
N ALA A 175 -6.15 23.51 -6.23
CA ALA A 175 -6.76 24.49 -5.33
C ALA A 175 -6.36 25.93 -5.69
N GLU A 176 -5.07 26.19 -5.93
CA GLU A 176 -4.59 27.50 -6.39
C GLU A 176 -5.16 27.91 -7.74
N LYS A 177 -5.32 26.95 -8.66
CA LYS A 177 -5.93 27.18 -9.95
C LYS A 177 -7.40 27.56 -9.81
N GLU A 178 -8.16 26.83 -9.00
CA GLU A 178 -9.57 27.14 -8.73
C GLU A 178 -9.73 28.54 -8.13
N ILE A 179 -8.90 28.91 -7.17
CA ILE A 179 -8.91 30.27 -6.58
C ILE A 179 -8.67 31.33 -7.66
N ARG A 180 -7.67 31.13 -8.53
CA ARG A 180 -7.37 32.06 -9.63
C ARG A 180 -8.51 32.17 -10.63
N ASP A 181 -9.07 31.04 -11.06
CA ASP A 181 -10.16 31.00 -12.04
C ASP A 181 -11.43 31.66 -11.47
N VAL A 182 -11.75 31.40 -10.20
CA VAL A 182 -12.87 32.05 -9.50
C VAL A 182 -12.64 33.55 -9.38
N SER A 183 -11.45 34.00 -8.99
CA SER A 183 -11.12 35.43 -8.91
C SER A 183 -11.28 36.13 -10.26
N ALA A 184 -10.74 35.53 -11.34
CA ALA A 184 -10.85 36.09 -12.69
C ALA A 184 -12.32 36.19 -13.14
N LYS A 185 -13.14 35.18 -12.84
CA LYS A 185 -14.58 35.21 -13.15
C LYS A 185 -15.33 36.24 -12.32
N GLN A 186 -14.95 36.44 -11.06
CA GLN A 186 -15.51 37.46 -10.19
C GLN A 186 -15.22 38.88 -10.72
N GLU A 187 -14.00 39.11 -11.22
CA GLU A 187 -13.61 40.37 -11.86
C GLU A 187 -14.37 40.62 -13.16
N GLU A 188 -14.51 39.60 -14.02
CA GLU A 188 -15.28 39.69 -15.26
C GLU A 188 -16.76 40.02 -14.98
N LEU A 189 -17.35 39.37 -13.99
CA LEU A 189 -18.72 39.63 -13.55
C LEU A 189 -18.88 41.04 -13.00
N ALA A 190 -17.93 41.52 -12.20
CA ALA A 190 -17.93 42.90 -11.69
C ALA A 190 -17.84 43.93 -12.81
N ALA A 191 -16.98 43.70 -13.81
CA ALA A 191 -16.84 44.57 -14.97
C ALA A 191 -18.13 44.62 -15.82
N LEU A 192 -18.77 43.48 -16.06
CA LEU A 192 -20.05 43.41 -16.76
C LEU A 192 -21.18 44.09 -15.98
N THR A 193 -21.20 43.92 -14.66
CA THR A 193 -22.19 44.57 -13.78
C THR A 193 -22.05 46.09 -13.84
N LYS A 194 -20.81 46.61 -13.77
CA LYS A 194 -20.52 48.03 -13.92
C LYS A 194 -20.96 48.57 -15.29
N LYS A 195 -20.62 47.88 -16.38
CA LYS A 195 -21.06 48.27 -17.74
C LYS A 195 -22.59 48.29 -17.87
N LYS A 196 -23.27 47.28 -17.30
CA LYS A 196 -24.74 47.24 -17.29
C LYS A 196 -25.32 48.44 -16.54
N GLU A 197 -24.74 48.81 -15.41
CA GLU A 197 -25.17 49.96 -14.62
C GLU A 197 -24.93 51.30 -15.35
N GLU A 198 -23.78 51.44 -16.01
CA GLU A 198 -23.49 52.58 -16.89
C GLU A 198 -24.51 52.69 -18.03
N CYS A 199 -24.78 51.59 -18.75
CA CYS A 199 -25.80 51.56 -19.80
C CYS A 199 -27.19 51.92 -19.27
N LEU A 200 -27.56 51.42 -18.09
CA LEU A 200 -28.84 51.72 -17.46
C LEU A 200 -28.95 53.21 -17.10
N ASN A 201 -27.89 53.80 -16.57
CA ASN A 201 -27.84 55.22 -16.24
C ASN A 201 -27.91 56.10 -17.50
N ASN A 202 -27.21 55.71 -18.56
CA ASN A 202 -27.30 56.39 -19.86
C ASN A 202 -28.72 56.33 -20.44
N LEU A 203 -29.39 55.17 -20.36
CA LEU A 203 -30.77 55.02 -20.80
C LEU A 203 -31.72 55.92 -20.00
N LYS A 204 -31.57 55.96 -18.66
CA LYS A 204 -32.37 56.84 -17.80
C LYS A 204 -32.15 58.31 -18.13
N ALA A 205 -30.91 58.74 -18.34
CA ALA A 205 -30.59 60.11 -18.72
C ALA A 205 -31.23 60.47 -20.07
N LEU A 206 -31.12 59.57 -21.05
CA LEU A 206 -31.71 59.76 -22.38
C LEU A 206 -33.24 59.86 -22.32
N ILE A 207 -33.91 59.08 -21.47
CA ILE A 207 -35.36 59.20 -21.24
C ILE A 207 -35.71 60.62 -20.74
N ILE A 208 -34.96 61.15 -19.76
CA ILE A 208 -35.17 62.50 -19.23
C ILE A 208 -34.99 63.55 -20.33
N GLU A 209 -33.97 63.40 -21.17
CA GLU A 209 -33.75 64.31 -22.30
C GLU A 209 -34.89 64.25 -23.32
N TYR A 210 -35.38 63.06 -23.69
CA TYR A 210 -36.51 62.92 -24.59
C TYR A 210 -37.78 63.56 -24.03
N GLU A 211 -38.08 63.36 -22.74
CA GLU A 211 -39.21 64.02 -22.08
C GLU A 211 -39.06 65.55 -22.09
N HIS A 212 -37.84 66.06 -21.92
CA HIS A 212 -37.57 67.48 -22.00
C HIS A 212 -37.80 68.04 -23.41
N VAL A 213 -37.23 67.38 -24.43
CA VAL A 213 -37.42 67.76 -25.83
C VAL A 213 -38.91 67.72 -26.20
N GLU A 214 -39.63 66.67 -25.81
CA GLU A 214 -41.07 66.56 -26.05
C GLU A 214 -41.85 67.73 -25.43
N LYS A 215 -41.59 68.06 -24.15
CA LYS A 215 -42.20 69.22 -23.47
C LYS A 215 -41.93 70.53 -24.22
N THR A 216 -40.70 70.75 -24.69
CA THR A 216 -40.36 71.98 -25.45
C THR A 216 -41.06 72.05 -26.81
N VAL A 217 -41.10 70.94 -27.56
CA VAL A 217 -41.81 70.85 -28.85
C VAL A 217 -43.30 71.10 -28.67
N LEU A 218 -43.92 70.50 -27.64
CA LEU A 218 -45.32 70.74 -27.31
C LEU A 218 -45.58 72.19 -26.91
N ALA A 219 -44.68 72.82 -26.14
CA ALA A 219 -44.78 74.23 -25.77
C ALA A 219 -44.66 75.18 -26.97
N ASP A 220 -43.70 74.93 -27.88
CA ASP A 220 -43.55 75.68 -29.12
C ASP A 220 -44.80 75.55 -30.02
N ARG A 221 -45.33 74.33 -30.20
CA ARG A 221 -46.60 74.09 -30.90
C ARG A 221 -47.75 74.89 -30.29
N ARG A 222 -47.90 74.89 -28.96
CA ARG A 222 -48.93 75.69 -28.26
C ARG A 222 -48.74 77.19 -28.47
N LYS A 223 -47.49 77.68 -28.50
CA LYS A 223 -47.18 79.10 -28.71
C LYS A 223 -47.52 79.53 -30.14
N LYS A 224 -47.13 78.74 -31.14
CA LYS A 224 -47.49 78.94 -32.56
C LYS A 224 -49.02 78.95 -32.75
N GLU A 225 -49.72 78.02 -32.12
CA GLU A 225 -51.20 77.94 -32.17
C GLU A 225 -51.88 79.17 -31.54
N LYS A 226 -51.39 79.62 -30.37
CA LYS A 226 -51.88 80.87 -29.73
C LYS A 226 -51.62 82.09 -30.62
N LYS A 227 -50.45 82.18 -31.25
CA LYS A 227 -50.11 83.27 -32.17
C LYS A 227 -51.05 83.29 -33.37
N ARG A 228 -51.27 82.13 -34.01
CA ARG A 228 -52.23 81.96 -35.11
C ARG A 228 -53.65 82.41 -34.71
N LYS A 229 -54.15 81.94 -33.56
CA LYS A 229 -55.47 82.35 -33.04
C LYS A 229 -55.54 83.84 -32.71
N ALA A 230 -54.46 84.45 -32.22
CA ALA A 230 -54.40 85.88 -31.94
C ALA A 230 -54.39 86.71 -33.23
N GLU A 231 -53.66 86.27 -34.25
CA GLU A 231 -53.63 86.85 -35.59
C GLU A 231 -55.02 86.74 -36.25
N GLU A 232 -55.69 85.59 -36.19
CA GLU A 232 -57.07 85.42 -36.65
C GLU A 232 -58.05 86.36 -35.93
N ARG A 233 -57.91 86.54 -34.60
CA ARG A 233 -58.74 87.49 -33.84
C ARG A 233 -58.43 88.93 -34.22
N ALA A 234 -57.15 89.29 -34.36
CA ALA A 234 -56.74 90.63 -34.77
C ALA A 234 -57.24 90.95 -36.19
N GLN A 235 -57.19 89.97 -37.11
CA GLN A 235 -57.73 90.08 -38.45
C GLN A 235 -59.25 90.29 -38.41
N LYS A 236 -59.98 89.48 -37.64
CA LYS A 236 -61.43 89.68 -37.45
C LYS A 236 -61.77 91.05 -36.84
N MET A 237 -60.96 91.55 -35.90
CA MET A 237 -61.12 92.88 -35.33
C MET A 237 -60.82 93.97 -36.36
N LEU A 238 -59.82 93.79 -37.21
CA LEU A 238 -59.49 94.69 -38.31
C LEU A 238 -60.61 94.72 -39.34
N ASP A 239 -61.11 93.56 -39.77
CA ASP A 239 -62.21 93.44 -40.71
C ASP A 239 -63.48 94.09 -40.13
N SER A 240 -63.77 93.87 -38.85
CA SER A 240 -64.88 94.53 -38.15
C SER A 240 -64.69 96.04 -38.04
N ALA A 241 -63.49 96.51 -37.69
CA ALA A 241 -63.18 97.93 -37.64
C ALA A 241 -63.28 98.58 -39.03
N GLN A 242 -62.86 97.87 -40.09
CA GLN A 242 -63.00 98.29 -41.48
C GLN A 242 -64.47 98.33 -41.89
N MET A 243 -65.30 97.36 -41.49
CA MET A 243 -66.75 97.39 -41.70
C MET A 243 -67.39 98.59 -41.01
N ILE A 244 -67.03 98.88 -39.75
CA ILE A 244 -67.52 100.06 -39.02
C ILE A 244 -67.04 101.35 -39.69
N GLN A 245 -65.78 101.45 -40.08
CA GLN A 245 -65.25 102.62 -40.81
C GLN A 245 -65.95 102.81 -42.15
N ASN A 246 -66.19 101.74 -42.91
CA ASN A 246 -66.91 101.78 -44.17
C ASN A 246 -68.37 102.20 -43.94
N TRP A 247 -69.05 101.64 -42.93
CA TRP A 247 -70.40 102.03 -42.53
C TRP A 247 -70.48 103.51 -42.14
N TRP A 248 -69.53 104.00 -41.33
CA TRP A 248 -69.48 105.40 -40.89
C TRP A 248 -69.17 106.35 -42.04
N ARG A 249 -68.26 105.97 -42.97
CA ARG A 249 -67.98 106.73 -44.20
C ARG A 249 -69.22 106.81 -45.10
N THR A 250 -69.96 105.72 -45.27
CA THR A 250 -71.24 105.71 -46.01
C THR A 250 -72.29 106.58 -45.31
N MET A 251 -72.36 106.57 -43.98
CA MET A 251 -73.23 107.47 -43.21
C MET A 251 -72.87 108.94 -43.36
N ILE A 252 -71.60 109.32 -43.33
CA ILE A 252 -71.18 110.71 -43.58
C ILE A 252 -71.64 111.18 -44.96
N VAL A 253 -71.45 110.35 -45.99
CA VAL A 253 -71.81 110.68 -47.38
C VAL A 253 -73.32 110.77 -47.57
N THR A 254 -74.10 109.93 -46.87
CA THR A 254 -75.57 109.91 -47.00
C THR A 254 -76.29 110.90 -46.08
N HIS A 255 -75.70 111.30 -44.95
CA HIS A 255 -76.31 112.22 -43.97
C HIS A 255 -75.61 113.60 -43.88
N ASP A 256 -74.69 113.91 -44.81
CA ASP A 256 -74.03 115.22 -45.00
C ASP A 256 -73.38 115.82 -43.72
N ILE A 257 -72.70 114.96 -42.94
CA ILE A 257 -72.11 115.32 -41.64
C ILE A 257 -70.72 115.97 -41.84
N LYS A 258 -70.61 117.29 -41.63
CA LYS A 258 -69.35 118.06 -41.77
C LYS A 258 -68.32 117.72 -40.67
N LEU A 259 -67.19 117.11 -41.05
CA LEU A 259 -66.03 116.88 -40.18
C LEU A 259 -65.26 118.19 -39.91
N LYS A 260 -65.18 118.61 -38.64
CA LYS A 260 -64.34 119.75 -38.21
C LYS A 260 -62.85 119.46 -38.41
N LYS A 261 -62.15 120.32 -39.17
CA LYS A 261 -60.67 120.39 -39.23
C LYS A 261 -60.09 120.49 -37.81
N LYS A 262 -59.28 119.52 -37.40
CA LYS A 262 -58.54 119.57 -36.12
C LYS A 262 -57.22 120.32 -36.31
N ARG A 263 -57.02 121.37 -35.51
CA ARG A 263 -55.77 122.17 -35.38
C ARG A 263 -54.55 121.26 -35.11
N ARG A 264 -53.41 121.60 -35.72
CA ARG A 264 -52.07 121.13 -35.32
C ARG A 264 -51.87 121.39 -33.81
N LYS A 265 -51.31 120.40 -33.10
CA LYS A 265 -50.79 120.57 -31.74
C LYS A 265 -49.41 119.93 -31.67
N ASP A 266 -48.39 120.76 -31.67
CA ASP A 266 -47.05 120.40 -31.21
C ASP A 266 -47.12 120.02 -29.73
N THR A 267 -46.42 118.94 -29.33
CA THR A 267 -45.84 118.79 -27.98
C THR A 267 -44.83 117.64 -27.96
N ASN A 268 -43.57 118.03 -27.71
CA ASN A 268 -42.43 117.22 -27.27
C ASN A 268 -42.75 116.30 -26.07
N LYS A 269 -42.21 115.06 -26.06
CA LYS A 269 -41.18 114.59 -25.09
C LYS A 269 -40.87 113.07 -25.19
N ALA A 270 -39.59 112.79 -25.44
CA ALA A 270 -38.71 111.81 -24.78
C ALA A 270 -39.04 110.31 -24.77
N LYS A 271 -38.13 109.49 -25.35
CA LYS A 271 -37.18 108.65 -24.57
C LYS A 271 -36.21 107.84 -25.45
N LYS A 272 -34.92 108.14 -25.22
CA LYS A 272 -33.75 107.25 -25.19
C LYS A 272 -33.69 106.07 -26.18
N SER A 273 -32.90 106.28 -27.23
CA SER A 273 -32.03 105.24 -27.76
C SER A 273 -30.99 104.86 -26.69
N THR A 274 -30.94 103.58 -26.33
CA THR A 274 -29.76 103.00 -25.69
C THR A 274 -29.23 101.96 -26.66
N LYS A 275 -28.02 102.25 -27.13
CA LYS A 275 -27.20 101.47 -28.04
C LYS A 275 -26.41 100.49 -27.17
N LYS A 276 -26.70 99.18 -27.29
CA LYS A 276 -25.75 98.07 -27.13
C LYS A 276 -26.40 96.80 -27.63
#